data_AF-A0A5S9M335-F1
#
_entry.id   AF-A0A5S9M335-F1
#
_cell.length_a   1.000
_cell.length_b   1.000
_cell.length_c   1.000
_cell.angle_alpha   90.00
_cell.angle_beta   90.00
_cell.angle_gamma   90.00
#
_symmetry.space_group_name_H-M   'P 1'
#
loop_
_entity.id
_entity.type
_entity.pdbx_description
1 polymer ?
#
loop_
_entity_poly.entity_id
_entity_poly.type
_entity_poly.pdbx_seq_one_letter_code
_entity_poly.pdbx_strand_id
1 'polypeptide(L)'
;MKALHFGAGNIGRGFIGSLLKASGFELVFTDVNEAVINELNEKKKEYTVELAAPGQQQEVVGPVSAINSAKDPAALTEAVATAD
;
A
#
# COMPACT_ATOMS: atom_id res chain seq x y z
N MET A 1 -2.48 -9.01 -11.62
CA MET A 1 -1.08 -9.09 -11.18
C MET A 1 -0.99 -8.52 -9.77
N LYS A 2 -0.19 -9.12 -8.90
CA LYS A 2 0.02 -8.75 -7.50
C LYS A 2 1.33 -8.02 -7.36
N ALA A 3 1.32 -6.86 -6.73
CA ALA A 3 2.51 -6.09 -6.43
C ALA A 3 2.72 -6.03 -4.91
N LEU A 4 3.93 -6.35 -4.47
CA LEU A 4 4.40 -6.12 -3.11
C LEU A 4 5.28 -4.86 -3.09
N HIS A 5 4.91 -3.86 -2.29
CA HIS A 5 5.68 -2.63 -2.13
C HIS A 5 6.32 -2.55 -0.73
N PHE A 6 7.65 -2.54 -0.69
CA PHE A 6 8.42 -2.33 0.53
C PHE A 6 8.47 -0.84 0.90
N GLY A 7 8.01 -0.53 2.11
CA GLY A 7 7.88 0.82 2.63
C GLY A 7 6.48 1.38 2.43
N ALA A 8 5.70 1.44 3.50
CA ALA A 8 4.34 1.96 3.48
C ALA A 8 4.28 3.45 3.83
N GLY A 9 5.38 4.21 3.70
CA GLY A 9 5.46 5.64 4.02
C GLY A 9 4.82 6.55 2.97
N ASN A 10 5.05 7.87 3.07
CA ASN A 10 4.39 8.86 2.22
C ASN A 10 4.69 8.69 0.73
N ILE A 11 5.93 8.38 0.33
CA ILE A 11 6.28 8.14 -1.08
C ILE A 11 5.67 6.83 -1.59
N GLY A 12 5.69 5.79 -0.76
CA GLY A 12 5.08 4.51 -1.09
C GLY A 12 3.58 4.63 -1.30
N ARG A 13 2.87 5.34 -0.43
CA ARG A 13 1.42 5.52 -0.55
C ARG A 13 1.01 6.57 -1.58
N GLY A 14 1.66 7.72 -1.54
CA GLY A 14 1.29 8.92 -2.32
C GLY A 14 1.79 8.94 -3.75
N PHE A 15 2.72 8.05 -4.12
CA PHE A 15 3.21 7.99 -5.49
C PHE A 15 3.19 6.56 -6.05
N ILE A 16 4.07 5.68 -5.57
CA ILE A 16 4.26 4.35 -6.18
C ILE A 16 3.00 3.48 -6.02
N GLY A 17 2.40 3.49 -4.83
CA GLY A 17 1.18 2.74 -4.54
C GLY A 17 -0.03 3.24 -5.33
N SER A 18 -0.19 4.56 -5.47
CA SER A 18 -1.24 5.13 -6.34
C SER A 18 -1.04 4.65 -7.78
N LEU A 19 0.19 4.75 -8.31
CA LEU A 19 0.51 4.31 -9.68
C LEU A 19 0.22 2.81 -9.90
N LEU A 20 0.63 1.95 -8.97
CA LEU A 20 0.39 0.50 -9.06
C LEU A 20 -1.09 0.17 -9.05
N LYS A 21 -1.86 0.80 -8.15
CA LYS A 21 -3.33 0.63 -8.11
C LYS A 21 -4.00 1.14 -9.37
N ALA A 22 -3.62 2.32 -9.87
CA ALA A 22 -4.13 2.87 -11.12
C ALA A 22 -3.79 1.97 -12.34
N SER A 23 -2.68 1.24 -12.27
CA SER A 23 -2.27 0.26 -13.28
C SER A 23 -2.97 -1.10 -13.16
N GLY A 24 -3.90 -1.25 -12.20
CA GLY A 24 -4.70 -2.46 -12.03
C GLY A 24 -4.06 -3.57 -11.19
N PHE A 25 -2.98 -3.28 -10.45
CA PHE A 25 -2.38 -4.27 -9.56
C PHE A 25 -3.20 -4.48 -8.28
N GLU A 26 -3.17 -5.71 -7.77
CA GLU A 26 -3.48 -5.99 -6.37
C GLU A 26 -2.28 -5.57 -5.52
N LEU A 27 -2.44 -4.51 -4.74
CA LEU A 27 -1.34 -3.89 -4.01
C LEU A 27 -1.29 -4.37 -2.56
N VAL A 28 -0.13 -4.90 -2.17
CA VAL A 28 0.22 -5.24 -0.79
C VAL A 28 1.39 -4.35 -0.36
N PHE A 29 1.24 -3.63 0.74
CA PHE A 29 2.35 -2.91 1.38
C PHE A 29 3.06 -3.78 2.41
N THR A 30 4.34 -3.52 2.64
CA THR A 30 5.03 -4.06 3.82
C THR A 30 5.91 -3.01 4.49
N ASP A 31 5.86 -2.95 5.81
CA ASP A 31 6.58 -1.99 6.65
C ASP A 31 6.72 -2.55 8.08
N VAL A 32 7.59 -1.94 8.89
CA VAL A 32 7.72 -2.27 10.32
C VAL A 32 6.81 -1.40 11.20
N ASN A 33 6.35 -0.25 10.69
CA ASN A 33 5.50 0.68 11.42
C ASN A 33 4.08 0.12 11.59
N GLU A 34 3.82 -0.43 12.78
CA GLU A 34 2.55 -1.06 13.12
C GLU A 34 1.33 -0.13 12.97
N ALA A 35 1.44 1.15 13.32
CA ALA A 35 0.32 2.07 13.21
C ALA A 35 -0.15 2.21 11.75
N VAL A 36 0.81 2.36 10.83
CA VAL A 36 0.53 2.46 9.39
C VAL A 36 -0.04 1.14 8.85
N ILE A 37 0.52 -0.01 9.25
CA ILE A 37 0.02 -1.32 8.81
C ILE A 37 -1.41 -1.55 9.29
N ASN A 38 -1.72 -1.21 10.54
CA ASN A 38 -3.06 -1.36 11.09
C ASN A 38 -4.04 -0.44 10.37
N GLU A 39 -3.69 0.84 10.17
CA GLU A 39 -4.52 1.81 9.46
C GLU A 39 -4.85 1.34 8.02
N LEU A 40 -3.85 0.82 7.28
CA LEU A 40 -4.05 0.29 5.93
C LEU A 40 -4.95 -0.95 5.88
N ASN A 41 -5.01 -1.74 6.95
CA ASN A 41 -5.83 -2.95 7.04
C ASN A 41 -7.22 -2.71 7.67
N GLU A 42 -7.47 -1.53 8.23
CA GLU A 42 -8.74 -1.16 8.84
C GLU A 42 -9.88 -0.98 7.82
N LYS A 43 -11.10 -0.72 8.32
CA LYS A 43 -12.44 -1.04 7.76
C LYS A 43 -12.74 -0.66 6.29
N LYS A 44 -11.88 0.04 5.58
CA LYS A 44 -12.06 0.35 4.16
C LYS A 44 -10.91 -0.05 3.25
N LYS A 45 -9.75 -0.43 3.80
CA LYS A 45 -8.58 -0.86 3.02
C LYS A 45 -8.22 0.11 1.89
N GLU A 46 -8.43 1.40 2.12
CA GLU A 46 -8.24 2.47 1.14
C GLU A 46 -7.74 3.73 1.86
N TYR A 47 -7.06 4.60 1.13
CA TYR A 47 -6.60 5.89 1.63
C TYR A 47 -6.70 6.94 0.51
N THR A 48 -6.68 8.21 0.91
CA THR A 48 -6.76 9.34 -0.03
C THR A 48 -5.39 9.96 -0.23
N VAL A 49 -5.04 10.21 -1.49
CA VAL A 49 -3.87 11.01 -1.88
C VAL A 49 -4.36 12.36 -2.38
N GLU A 50 -3.87 13.44 -1.79
CA GLU A 50 -4.08 14.79 -2.30
C GLU A 50 -2.94 15.16 -3.25
N LEU A 51 -3.27 15.51 -4.49
CA LEU A 51 -2.30 15.95 -5.47
C LEU A 51 -1.94 17.42 -5.23
N ALA A 52 -0.64 17.69 -5.14
CA ALA A 52 -0.08 19.04 -5.04
C ALA A 52 -0.13 19.78 -6.39
N ALA A 53 -1.31 19.91 -6.96
CA ALA A 53 -1.60 20.58 -8.22
C ALA A 53 -2.74 21.61 -8.03
N PRO A 54 -2.83 22.65 -8.88
CA PRO A 54 -3.95 23.58 -8.87
C PRO A 54 -5.29 22.83 -8.96
N GLY A 55 -6.20 23.10 -8.02
CA GLY A 55 -7.49 22.41 -7.92
C GLY A 55 -7.55 21.27 -6.89
N GLN A 56 -6.45 20.96 -6.18
CA GLN A 56 -6.42 20.01 -5.05
C GLN A 56 -7.18 18.70 -5.32
N GLN A 57 -6.89 18.09 -6.46
CA GLN A 57 -7.52 16.82 -6.81
C GLN A 57 -7.14 15.74 -5.80
N GLN A 58 -8.13 14.92 -5.45
CA GLN A 58 -7.95 13.78 -4.57
C GLN A 58 -8.13 12.48 -5.32
N GLU A 59 -7.25 11.53 -5.07
CA GLU A 59 -7.31 10.17 -5.59
C GLU A 59 -7.56 9.20 -4.43
N VAL A 60 -8.56 8.32 -4.57
CA VAL A 60 -8.79 7.24 -3.61
C VAL A 60 -8.03 6.02 -4.09
N VAL A 61 -7.10 5.55 -3.26
CA VAL A 61 -6.26 4.38 -3.55
C VAL A 61 -6.78 3.20 -2.74
N GLY A 62 -7.38 2.22 -3.40
CA GLY A 62 -7.97 1.05 -2.77
C GLY A 62 -8.58 0.07 -3.77
N PRO A 63 -8.91 -1.17 -3.34
CA PRO A 63 -8.51 -1.76 -2.07
C PRO A 63 -7.02 -2.11 -2.03
N VAL A 64 -6.41 -2.07 -0.85
CA VAL A 64 -5.02 -2.47 -0.54
C VAL A 64 -4.96 -3.40 0.68
N SER A 65 -3.83 -4.05 0.91
CA SER A 65 -3.54 -4.74 2.18
C SER A 65 -2.12 -4.42 2.64
N ALA A 66 -1.79 -4.74 3.89
CA ALA A 66 -0.47 -4.45 4.42
C ALA A 66 0.04 -5.55 5.38
N ILE A 67 1.35 -5.82 5.36
CA ILE A 67 2.02 -6.81 6.20
C ILE A 67 3.06 -6.13 7.08
N ASN A 68 3.00 -6.36 8.39
CA ASN A 68 4.07 -5.92 9.28
C ASN A 68 5.27 -6.88 9.15
N SER A 69 6.33 -6.44 8.48
CA SER A 69 7.50 -7.31 8.18
C SER A 69 8.27 -7.75 9.43
N ALA A 70 8.20 -6.98 10.53
CA ALA A 70 8.85 -7.33 11.79
C ALA A 70 8.04 -8.35 12.60
N LYS A 71 6.71 -8.39 12.43
CA LYS A 71 5.81 -9.29 13.18
C LYS A 71 5.42 -10.54 12.42
N ASP A 72 5.38 -10.48 11.09
CA ASP A 72 4.99 -11.61 10.25
C ASP A 72 5.96 -11.84 9.06
N PRO A 73 7.17 -12.35 9.32
CA PRO A 73 8.14 -12.68 8.27
C PRO A 73 7.65 -13.79 7.34
N ALA A 74 6.75 -14.67 7.81
CA ALA A 74 6.21 -15.77 7.02
C ALA A 74 5.28 -15.23 5.93
N ALA A 75 4.32 -14.37 6.30
CA ALA A 75 3.44 -13.72 5.33
C ALA A 75 4.21 -12.85 4.34
N LEU A 76 5.26 -12.16 4.79
CA LEU A 76 6.14 -11.40 3.90
C LEU A 76 6.81 -12.31 2.86
N THR A 77 7.36 -13.44 3.30
CA THR A 77 8.03 -14.41 2.41
C THR A 77 7.06 -14.95 1.36
N GLU A 78 5.83 -15.28 1.77
CA GLU A 78 4.76 -15.70 0.84
C GLU A 78 4.38 -14.58 -0.13
N ALA A 79 4.25 -13.34 0.35
CA ALA A 79 3.94 -12.20 -0.49
C ALA A 79 5.02 -11.92 -1.54
N VAL A 80 6.30 -12.08 -1.19
CA VAL A 80 7.42 -12.00 -2.14
C VAL A 80 7.33 -13.12 -3.18
N ALA A 81 7.04 -14.35 -2.76
CA ALA A 81 6.99 -15.51 -3.64
C ALA A 81 5.80 -15.50 -4.63
N THR A 82 4.75 -14.72 -4.32
CA THR A 82 3.50 -14.65 -5.09
C THR A 82 3.28 -13.32 -5.81
N ALA A 83 4.21 -12.37 -5.69
CA ALA A 83 4.18 -11.13 -6.45
C ALA A 83 4.60 -11.38 -7.92
N ASP A 84 4.04 -10.60 -8.84
CA ASP A 84 4.39 -10.57 -10.26
C ASP A 84 5.54 -9.60 -10.55
#